data_AF-A0A4Y2A266-F1
#
_entry.id   AF-A0A4Y2A266-F1
#
_cell.length_a   1.000
_cell.length_b   1.000
_cell.length_c   1.000
_cell.angle_alpha   90.00
_cell.angle_beta   90.00
_cell.angle_gamma   90.00
#
_symmetry.space_group_name_H-M   'P 1'
#
loop_
_entity.id
_entity.type
_entity.pdbx_description
1 polymer ?
#
loop_
_entity_poly.entity_id
_entity_poly.type
_entity_poly.pdbx_seq_one_letter_code
_entity_poly.pdbx_strand_id
1 'polypeptide(L)'
;MTYVLFFPCGERGFHINQSYSELQFYVHRLSVRRDIFNPILYGGKLMQQYVVDSYVKVEGNRLNFIRHNQRALRVESYLGLTDHINALATEAGVRPGVTLILPSSFIGSPREMQQNFQDAMSIVRDFGKPDLFLTFTCNPK
;
A
#
# COMPACT_ATOMS: atom_id res chain seq x y z
N MET A 1 16.19 -12.39 -0.30
CA MET A 1 15.61 -13.58 -0.93
C MET A 1 16.00 -13.63 -2.40
N THR A 2 16.68 -14.69 -2.82
CA THR A 2 17.13 -14.93 -4.21
C THR A 2 16.26 -16.01 -4.85
N TYR A 3 15.53 -15.67 -5.91
CA TYR A 3 14.67 -16.61 -6.64
C TYR A 3 15.45 -17.26 -7.79
N VAL A 4 16.42 -18.11 -7.45
CA VAL A 4 17.34 -18.72 -8.43
C VAL A 4 16.59 -19.55 -9.49
N LEU A 5 15.47 -20.17 -9.13
CA LEU A 5 14.62 -20.91 -10.07
C LEU A 5 13.94 -20.02 -11.10
N PHE A 6 13.59 -18.78 -10.74
CA PHE A 6 13.03 -17.82 -11.69
C PHE A 6 14.11 -17.09 -12.47
N PHE A 7 15.30 -16.90 -11.88
CA PHE A 7 16.40 -16.12 -12.47
C PHE A 7 17.71 -16.91 -12.44
N PRO A 8 17.82 -18.00 -13.22
CA PRO A 8 19.00 -18.88 -13.20
C PRO A 8 20.27 -18.16 -13.67
N CYS A 9 20.13 -17.15 -14.53
CA CYS A 9 21.24 -16.34 -15.05
C CYS A 9 21.49 -15.05 -14.26
N GLY A 10 20.80 -14.83 -13.13
CA GLY A 10 20.97 -13.63 -12.30
C GLY A 10 20.46 -12.36 -12.98
N GLU A 11 19.21 -12.37 -13.46
CA GLU A 11 18.58 -11.17 -14.03
C GLU A 11 18.56 -10.00 -13.04
N ARG A 12 18.79 -8.78 -13.55
CA ARG A 12 18.76 -7.57 -12.72
C ARG A 12 17.35 -7.29 -12.19
N GLY A 13 17.29 -6.87 -10.92
CA GLY A 13 16.08 -6.39 -10.28
C GLY A 13 15.74 -4.94 -10.66
N PHE A 14 14.78 -4.38 -9.93
CA PHE A 14 14.46 -2.96 -10.03
C PHE A 14 15.64 -2.08 -9.57
N HIS A 15 15.84 -0.94 -10.23
CA HIS A 15 16.89 0.04 -9.91
C HIS A 15 16.32 1.47 -9.91
N ILE A 16 16.83 2.33 -9.02
CA ILE A 16 16.25 3.66 -8.69
C ILE A 16 16.36 4.69 -9.84
N ASN A 17 17.09 4.41 -10.93
CA ASN A 17 17.30 5.34 -12.05
C ASN A 17 16.54 4.93 -13.33
N GLN A 18 15.37 4.32 -13.17
CA GLN A 18 14.52 3.89 -14.29
C GLN A 18 13.34 4.85 -14.48
N SER A 19 12.84 5.00 -15.71
CA SER A 19 11.72 5.91 -16.03
C SER A 19 10.36 5.43 -15.51
N TYR A 20 10.30 4.22 -14.98
CA TYR A 20 9.10 3.57 -14.49
C TYR A 20 9.18 3.32 -12.98
N SER A 21 8.02 3.26 -12.33
CA SER A 21 7.95 2.96 -10.90
C SER A 21 8.21 1.49 -10.61
N GLU A 22 8.62 1.18 -9.37
CA GLU A 22 8.82 -0.20 -8.93
C GLU A 22 7.54 -1.06 -9.08
N LEU A 23 6.37 -0.47 -8.82
CA LEU A 23 5.09 -1.11 -9.07
C LEU A 23 4.93 -1.48 -10.55
N GLN A 24 5.19 -0.53 -11.46
CA GLN A 24 5.09 -0.78 -12.90
C GLN A 24 6.04 -1.88 -13.36
N PHE A 25 7.25 -1.96 -12.79
CA PHE A 25 8.20 -3.04 -13.06
C PHE A 25 7.64 -4.41 -12.67
N TYR A 26 7.10 -4.55 -11.45
CA TYR A 26 6.54 -5.82 -10.98
C TYR A 26 5.26 -6.20 -11.72
N VAL A 27 4.37 -5.24 -12.01
CA VAL A 27 3.16 -5.46 -12.80
C VAL A 27 3.51 -5.94 -14.22
N HIS A 28 4.49 -5.30 -14.86
CA HIS A 28 4.97 -5.72 -16.17
C HIS A 28 5.50 -7.17 -16.14
N ARG A 29 6.22 -7.55 -15.07
CA ARG A 29 6.77 -8.91 -14.94
C ARG A 29 5.71 -9.97 -14.64
N LEU A 30 4.62 -9.60 -13.96
CA LEU A 30 3.48 -10.49 -13.68
C LEU A 30 2.40 -10.46 -14.77
N SER A 31 2.54 -9.58 -15.77
CA SER A 31 1.58 -9.49 -16.87
C SER A 31 1.53 -10.78 -17.68
N VAL A 32 0.32 -11.31 -17.89
CA VAL A 32 0.08 -12.45 -18.79
C VAL A 32 0.17 -11.96 -20.22
N ARG A 33 1.03 -12.60 -21.03
CA ARG A 33 1.17 -12.31 -22.46
C ARG A 33 0.84 -13.56 -23.24
N ARG A 34 0.01 -13.41 -24.27
CA ARG A 34 -0.23 -14.49 -25.24
C ARG A 34 1.11 -14.80 -25.92
N ASP A 35 1.40 -16.08 -26.06
CA ASP A 35 2.59 -16.62 -26.74
C ASP A 35 3.94 -16.46 -26.02
N ILE A 36 3.98 -15.98 -24.77
CA ILE A 36 5.21 -15.90 -23.97
C ILE A 36 5.05 -16.70 -22.69
N PHE A 37 5.87 -17.75 -22.53
CA PHE A 37 5.94 -18.49 -21.28
C PHE A 37 6.59 -17.65 -20.18
N ASN A 38 5.87 -17.42 -19.09
CA ASN A 38 6.38 -16.69 -17.93
C ASN A 38 6.61 -17.66 -16.76
N PRO A 39 7.87 -18.04 -16.44
CA PRO A 39 8.18 -19.02 -15.39
C PRO A 39 7.63 -18.62 -14.01
N ILE A 40 7.52 -17.31 -13.75
CA ILE A 40 7.04 -16.80 -12.46
C ILE A 40 5.59 -17.20 -12.23
N LEU A 41 4.74 -17.07 -13.26
CA LEU A 41 3.30 -17.35 -13.14
C LEU A 41 3.01 -18.84 -12.94
N TYR A 42 3.87 -19.73 -13.45
CA TYR A 42 3.75 -21.17 -13.28
C TYR A 42 4.46 -21.71 -12.03
N GLY A 43 5.07 -20.83 -11.22
CA GLY A 43 5.83 -21.21 -10.03
C GLY A 43 5.00 -21.61 -8.79
N GLY A 44 3.66 -21.60 -8.86
CA GLY A 44 2.78 -22.04 -7.77
C GLY A 44 3.07 -21.34 -6.43
N LYS A 45 3.47 -22.09 -5.39
CA LYS A 45 3.83 -21.51 -4.09
C LYS A 45 4.98 -20.50 -4.17
N LEU A 46 5.96 -20.74 -5.07
CA LEU A 46 7.08 -19.83 -5.27
C LEU A 46 6.62 -18.51 -5.90
N MET A 47 5.60 -18.56 -6.76
CA MET A 47 4.96 -17.37 -7.31
C MET A 47 4.33 -16.54 -6.19
N GLN A 48 3.58 -17.18 -5.28
CA GLN A 48 2.94 -16.49 -4.15
C GLN A 48 3.98 -15.78 -3.28
N GLN A 49 5.08 -16.46 -2.95
CA GLN A 49 6.17 -15.84 -2.19
C GLN A 49 6.79 -14.67 -2.94
N TYR A 50 6.99 -14.78 -4.26
CA TYR A 50 7.49 -13.68 -5.08
C TYR A 50 6.56 -12.47 -5.10
N VAL A 51 5.26 -12.69 -5.21
CA VAL A 51 4.24 -11.63 -5.18
C VAL A 51 4.23 -10.91 -3.84
N VAL A 52 4.27 -11.66 -2.72
CA VAL A 52 4.30 -11.05 -1.38
C VAL A 52 5.58 -10.25 -1.17
N ASP A 53 6.75 -10.81 -1.50
CA ASP A 53 8.03 -10.11 -1.32
C ASP A 53 8.14 -8.85 -2.21
N SER A 54 7.62 -8.91 -3.44
CA SER A 54 7.59 -7.74 -4.33
C SER A 54 6.62 -6.67 -3.82
N TYR A 55 5.46 -7.06 -3.30
CA TYR A 55 4.51 -6.13 -2.68
C TYR A 55 5.12 -5.41 -1.46
N VAL A 56 5.80 -6.15 -0.56
CA VAL A 56 6.44 -5.55 0.62
C VAL A 56 7.50 -4.52 0.23
N LYS A 57 8.26 -4.75 -0.85
CA LYS A 57 9.24 -3.77 -1.37
C LYS A 57 8.57 -2.51 -1.88
N VAL A 58 7.53 -2.66 -2.71
CA VAL A 58 6.77 -1.53 -3.27
C VAL A 58 6.14 -0.71 -2.15
N GLU A 59 5.50 -1.35 -1.18
CA GLU A 59 4.90 -0.67 -0.03
C GLU A 59 5.95 -0.01 0.88
N GLY A 60 7.10 -0.66 1.08
CA GLY A 60 8.23 -0.05 1.78
C GLY A 60 8.71 1.24 1.10
N ASN A 61 8.83 1.23 -0.23
CA ASN A 61 9.21 2.41 -1.00
C ASN A 61 8.14 3.51 -0.99
N ARG A 62 6.84 3.14 -1.03
CA ARG A 62 5.73 4.10 -0.86
C ARG A 62 5.73 4.76 0.51
N LEU A 63 5.92 3.98 1.59
CA LEU A 63 6.02 4.51 2.94
C LEU A 63 7.25 5.42 3.10
N ASN A 64 8.37 5.05 2.49
CA ASN A 64 9.57 5.88 2.52
C ASN A 64 9.35 7.21 1.78
N PHE A 65 8.67 7.16 0.63
CA PHE A 65 8.27 8.36 -0.09
C PHE A 65 7.37 9.27 0.77
N ILE A 66 6.34 8.70 1.42
CA ILE A 66 5.44 9.44 2.30
C ILE A 66 6.22 10.08 3.45
N ARG A 67 7.14 9.33 4.08
CA ARG A 67 8.01 9.82 5.17
C ARG A 67 8.83 11.05 4.77
N HIS A 68 9.43 11.03 3.58
CA HIS A 68 10.32 12.11 3.14
C HIS A 68 9.59 13.30 2.50
N ASN A 69 8.39 13.09 1.96
CA ASN A 69 7.64 14.12 1.22
C ASN A 69 6.45 14.68 1.98
N GLN A 70 6.46 14.64 3.32
CA GLN A 70 5.31 15.08 4.12
C GLN A 70 4.91 16.54 3.89
N ARG A 71 5.87 17.44 3.65
CA ARG A 71 5.56 18.84 3.34
C ARG A 71 4.76 18.98 2.04
N ALA A 72 5.11 18.20 1.01
CA ALA A 72 4.43 18.21 -0.29
C ALA A 72 3.02 17.59 -0.22
N LEU A 73 2.80 16.65 0.70
CA LEU A 73 1.48 16.04 0.97
C LEU A 73 0.51 16.98 1.72
N ARG A 74 0.81 18.28 1.77
CA ARG A 74 0.04 19.31 2.49
C ARG A 74 -0.18 18.96 3.96
N VAL A 75 0.84 18.40 4.61
CA VAL A 75 0.79 18.14 6.06
C VAL A 75 0.59 19.42 6.88
N GLU A 76 0.89 20.60 6.32
CA GLU A 76 0.68 21.90 6.97
C GLU A 76 -0.77 22.16 7.40
N SER A 77 -1.76 21.66 6.65
CA SER A 77 -3.18 21.74 7.04
C SER A 77 -3.50 20.95 8.31
N TYR A 78 -2.57 20.11 8.77
CA TYR A 78 -2.72 19.20 9.89
C TYR A 78 -1.75 19.53 11.05
N LEU A 79 -1.07 20.68 11.02
CA LEU A 79 -0.24 21.16 12.13
C LEU A 79 -1.02 21.16 13.45
N GLY A 80 -2.27 21.65 13.46
CA GLY A 80 -3.11 21.65 14.66
C GLY A 80 -3.44 20.26 15.21
N LEU A 81 -3.59 19.25 14.34
CA LEU A 81 -3.75 17.86 14.78
C LEU A 81 -2.46 17.33 15.41
N THR A 82 -1.32 17.69 14.83
CA THR A 82 0.00 17.30 15.30
C THR A 82 0.29 17.90 16.67
N ASP A 83 -0.05 19.18 16.87
CA ASP A 83 0.10 19.89 18.13
C ASP A 83 -0.80 19.29 19.22
N HIS A 84 -2.04 18.93 18.89
CA HIS A 84 -2.95 18.26 19.82
C HIS A 84 -2.41 16.89 20.28
N ILE A 85 -1.90 16.07 19.35
CA ILE A 85 -1.28 14.77 19.68
C ILE A 85 -0.05 14.97 20.56
N ASN A 86 0.77 15.97 20.28
CA ASN A 86 1.95 16.29 21.08
C ASN A 86 1.58 16.77 22.49
N ALA A 87 0.50 17.54 22.65
CA ALA A 87 -0.01 17.96 23.94
C ALA A 87 -0.46 16.75 24.78
N LEU A 88 -1.26 15.85 24.19
CA LEU A 88 -1.71 14.61 24.86
C LEU A 88 -0.56 13.69 25.26
N ALA A 89 0.46 13.54 24.41
CA ALA A 89 1.65 12.76 24.73
C ALA A 89 2.43 13.34 25.92
N THR A 90 2.53 14.68 25.97
CA THR A 90 3.18 15.41 27.05
C THR A 90 2.43 15.24 28.37
N GLU A 91 1.09 15.31 28.34
CA GLU A 91 0.22 15.06 29.51
C GLU A 91 0.35 13.62 30.03
N ALA A 92 0.53 12.65 29.13
CA ALA A 92 0.76 11.24 29.49
C ALA A 92 2.21 10.94 29.93
N GLY A 93 3.11 11.92 29.93
CA GLY A 93 4.53 11.74 30.26
C GLY A 93 5.31 10.90 29.25
N VAL A 94 4.76 10.68 28.05
CA VAL A 94 5.38 9.89 26.97
C VAL A 94 6.08 10.84 26.01
N ARG A 95 7.35 10.57 25.65
CA ARG A 95 8.02 11.34 24.59
C ARG A 95 7.34 11.04 23.25
N PRO A 96 6.70 12.02 22.59
CA PRO A 96 6.11 11.78 21.29
C PRO A 96 7.21 11.45 20.28
N GLY A 97 7.01 10.36 19.52
CA GLY A 97 7.87 10.02 18.39
C GLY A 97 7.67 10.98 17.22
N VAL A 98 8.28 10.68 16.07
CA VAL A 98 8.02 11.44 14.83
C VAL A 98 6.58 11.17 14.39
N THR A 99 5.74 12.19 14.42
CA THR A 99 4.36 12.14 13.94
C THR A 99 4.36 12.03 12.41
N LEU A 100 4.05 10.83 11.91
CA LEU A 100 3.94 10.57 10.49
C LEU A 100 2.48 10.43 10.11
N ILE A 101 1.99 11.37 9.31
CA ILE A 101 0.60 11.36 8.85
C ILE A 101 0.52 10.54 7.57
N LEU A 102 -0.27 9.47 7.60
CA LEU A 102 -0.58 8.71 6.40
C LEU A 102 -1.76 9.36 5.66
N PRO A 103 -1.65 9.60 4.34
CA PRO A 103 -2.76 10.09 3.54
C PRO A 103 -3.85 9.03 3.41
N SER A 104 -5.08 9.43 3.09
CA SER A 104 -6.19 8.49 2.84
C SER A 104 -5.99 7.61 1.60
N SER A 105 -5.07 7.96 0.71
CA SER A 105 -4.66 7.10 -0.40
C SER A 105 -3.86 5.86 0.03
N PHE A 106 -3.44 5.78 1.29
CA PHE A 106 -2.73 4.62 1.84
C PHE A 106 -3.74 3.64 2.43
N ILE A 107 -3.83 2.44 1.83
CA ILE A 107 -4.77 1.39 2.21
C ILE A 107 -4.48 0.94 3.65
N GLY A 108 -5.53 0.85 4.47
CA GLY A 108 -5.41 0.47 5.88
C GLY A 108 -4.92 1.59 6.80
N SER A 109 -4.74 2.81 6.28
CA SER A 109 -4.57 3.98 7.16
C SER A 109 -5.90 4.30 7.87
N PRO A 110 -5.86 4.86 9.10
CA PRO A 110 -7.09 5.32 9.78
C PRO A 110 -7.91 6.31 8.94
N ARG A 111 -7.24 7.09 8.09
CA ARG A 111 -7.89 8.08 7.22
C ARG A 111 -8.60 7.45 6.03
N GLU A 112 -8.02 6.40 5.45
CA GLU A 112 -8.67 5.63 4.39
C GLU A 112 -9.97 5.00 4.91
N MET A 113 -9.93 4.40 6.10
CA MET A 113 -11.13 3.87 6.75
C MET A 113 -12.18 4.95 7.02
N GLN A 114 -11.76 6.12 7.52
CA GLN A 114 -12.68 7.23 7.78
C GLN A 114 -13.29 7.79 6.49
N GLN A 115 -12.49 7.90 5.42
CA GLN A 115 -12.99 8.35 4.12
C GLN A 115 -13.99 7.35 3.55
N ASN A 116 -13.67 6.05 3.53
CA ASN A 116 -14.59 5.01 3.06
C ASN A 116 -15.90 5.00 3.85
N PHE A 117 -15.83 5.25 5.16
CA PHE A 117 -17.02 5.37 5.99
C PHE A 117 -17.87 6.59 5.58
N GLN A 118 -17.25 7.75 5.40
CA GLN A 118 -17.96 8.96 4.96
C GLN A 118 -18.58 8.79 3.57
N ASP A 119 -17.86 8.17 2.65
CA ASP A 119 -18.34 7.85 1.31
C ASP A 119 -19.54 6.90 1.39
N ALA A 120 -19.47 5.84 2.19
CA ALA A 120 -20.60 4.95 2.43
C ALA A 120 -21.81 5.69 3.02
N MET A 121 -21.59 6.56 4.01
CA MET A 121 -22.67 7.37 4.60
C MET A 121 -23.29 8.35 3.59
N SER A 122 -22.51 8.88 2.65
CA SER A 122 -23.04 9.73 1.58
C SER A 122 -23.97 8.96 0.65
N ILE A 123 -23.59 7.72 0.29
CA ILE A 123 -24.43 6.83 -0.52
C ILE A 123 -25.72 6.50 0.23
N VAL A 124 -25.64 6.19 1.52
CA VAL A 124 -26.82 5.90 2.36
C VAL A 124 -27.74 7.11 2.49
N ARG A 125 -27.20 8.33 2.56
CA ARG A 125 -28.01 9.54 2.60
C ARG A 125 -28.79 9.73 1.29
N ASP A 126 -28.18 9.44 0.15
CA ASP A 126 -28.76 9.72 -1.16
C ASP A 126 -29.70 8.59 -1.64
N PHE A 127 -29.41 7.33 -1.30
CA PHE A 127 -30.17 6.15 -1.74
C PHE A 127 -30.97 5.46 -0.62
N GLY A 128 -30.85 5.93 0.61
CA GLY A 128 -31.49 5.31 1.78
C GLY A 128 -30.66 4.19 2.40
N LYS A 129 -31.20 3.62 3.50
CA LYS A 129 -30.54 2.54 4.23
C LYS A 129 -30.36 1.30 3.33
N PRO A 130 -29.21 0.61 3.40
CA PRO A 130 -29.05 -0.65 2.69
C PRO A 130 -29.87 -1.73 3.40
N ASP A 131 -30.68 -2.47 2.64
CA ASP A 131 -31.45 -3.60 3.17
C ASP A 131 -30.67 -4.93 3.10
N LEU A 132 -29.58 -4.98 2.32
CA LEU A 132 -28.77 -6.18 2.11
C LEU A 132 -27.28 -5.86 2.29
N PHE A 133 -26.58 -6.69 3.07
CA PHE A 133 -25.13 -6.66 3.21
C PHE A 133 -24.54 -7.97 2.68
N LEU A 134 -23.81 -7.92 1.56
CA LEU A 134 -23.17 -9.07 0.93
C LEU A 134 -21.67 -9.04 1.20
N THR A 135 -21.16 -10.09 1.85
CA THR A 135 -19.72 -10.32 2.03
C THR A 135 -19.28 -11.49 1.17
N PHE A 136 -18.40 -11.22 0.20
CA PHE A 136 -17.75 -12.26 -0.59
C PHE A 136 -16.45 -12.65 0.09
N THR A 137 -16.39 -13.85 0.66
CA THR A 137 -15.17 -14.44 1.19
C THR A 137 -14.62 -15.44 0.17
N CYS A 138 -13.50 -15.10 -0.44
CA CYS A 138 -12.79 -16.05 -1.30
C CYS A 138 -12.13 -17.10 -0.41
N ASN A 139 -12.66 -18.32 -0.37
CA ASN A 139 -11.99 -19.48 0.21
C ASN A 139 -11.19 -20.17 -0.91
N PRO A 140 -9.85 -20.05 -0.96
CA PRO A 140 -9.03 -20.52 -2.08
C PRO A 140 -8.78 -22.05 -2.07
N LYS A 141 -9.76 -22.84 -1.61
CA LYS A 141 -9.68 -24.30 -1.72
C LYS A 141 -9.84 -24.76 -3.16
#